data_AF-U1FKX7-F1
#
_entry.id   AF-U1FKX7-F1
#
_cell.length_a   1.000
_cell.length_b   1.000
_cell.length_c   1.000
_cell.angle_alpha   90.00
_cell.angle_beta   90.00
_cell.angle_gamma   90.00
#
_symmetry.space_group_name_H-M   'P 1'
#
loop_
_entity.id
_entity.type
_entity.pdbx_description
1 polymer ?
#
loop_
_entity_poly.entity_id
_entity_poly.type
_entity_poly.pdbx_seq_one_letter_code
_entity_poly.pdbx_strand_id
1 'polypeptide(L)'
;MPGVLFAIVAINIVLWGVFIVRFKRLFSADDVIEKTRAEMDNMIRDINNNTVRAIDIIDDRTKQLKRLIEEADRRIALARSEEAKKLTASALRDTLEKKSVSEVSRRAANTYKKNVPRSRPSPDASYAVTGEAEALAEMQHSLFDDTRTSVRTKAEMNVTDDGASYAKVPVIKPDVYFSETPIVPKKNFTKQVLEMAEMGLTIEQIAKQLSCSKTEVQMILDMQ
;
A
#
# COMPACT_ATOMS: atom_id res chain seq x y z
N MET A 1 -73.10 12.86 -51.30
CA MET A 1 -72.60 11.98 -50.21
C MET A 1 -72.08 12.82 -49.01
N PRO A 2 -72.94 13.57 -48.30
CA PRO A 2 -72.51 14.40 -47.16
C PRO A 2 -72.22 13.61 -45.87
N GLY A 3 -72.86 12.44 -45.69
CA GLY A 3 -72.70 11.63 -44.47
C GLY A 3 -71.29 11.06 -44.26
N VAL A 4 -70.58 10.75 -45.35
CA VAL A 4 -69.21 10.21 -45.28
C VAL A 4 -68.23 11.29 -44.78
N LEU A 5 -68.41 12.54 -45.21
CA LEU A 5 -67.60 13.67 -44.74
C LEU A 5 -67.82 13.94 -43.25
N PHE A 6 -69.07 13.86 -42.78
CA PHE A 6 -69.39 14.04 -41.37
C PHE A 6 -68.80 12.92 -40.49
N ALA A 7 -68.81 11.68 -40.98
CA ALA A 7 -68.21 10.55 -40.28
C ALA A 7 -66.68 10.69 -40.17
N ILE A 8 -66.00 11.14 -41.22
CA ILE A 8 -64.54 11.38 -41.19
C ILE A 8 -64.19 12.49 -40.19
N VAL A 9 -64.96 13.57 -40.15
CA VAL A 9 -64.75 14.66 -39.19
C VAL A 9 -64.98 14.18 -37.76
N ALA A 10 -66.04 13.41 -37.51
CA ALA A 10 -66.31 12.84 -36.18
C ALA A 10 -65.18 11.92 -35.71
N ILE A 11 -64.69 11.03 -36.58
CA ILE A 11 -63.57 10.12 -36.27
C ILE A 11 -62.30 10.91 -35.97
N ASN A 12 -62.01 11.96 -36.72
CA ASN A 12 -60.83 12.80 -36.49
C ASN A 12 -60.87 13.51 -35.13
N ILE A 13 -62.04 14.04 -34.74
CA ILE A 13 -62.24 14.65 -33.41
C ILE A 13 -62.02 13.62 -32.29
N VAL A 14 -62.54 12.39 -32.46
CA VAL A 14 -62.33 11.31 -31.50
C VAL A 14 -60.85 10.92 -31.41
N LEU A 15 -60.15 10.79 -32.55
CA LEU A 15 -58.71 10.53 -32.56
C LEU A 15 -57.93 11.64 -31.88
N TRP A 16 -58.32 12.91 -32.07
CA TRP A 16 -57.70 14.04 -31.37
C TRP A 16 -57.86 13.95 -29.85
N GLY A 17 -59.05 13.58 -29.38
CA GLY A 17 -59.29 13.35 -27.94
C GLY A 17 -58.43 12.22 -27.38
N VAL A 18 -58.39 11.08 -28.07
CA VAL A 18 -57.54 9.94 -27.69
C VAL A 18 -56.07 10.32 -27.71
N PHE A 19 -55.62 11.04 -28.73
CA PHE A 19 -54.25 11.50 -28.87
C PHE A 19 -53.85 12.40 -27.72
N ILE A 20 -54.66 13.39 -27.33
CA ILE A 20 -54.35 14.27 -26.18
C ILE A 20 -54.26 13.48 -24.87
N VAL A 21 -55.20 12.57 -24.61
CA VAL A 21 -55.19 11.76 -23.38
C VAL A 21 -53.97 10.85 -23.34
N ARG A 22 -53.67 10.18 -24.45
CA ARG A 22 -52.51 9.28 -24.55
C ARG A 22 -51.20 10.08 -24.47
N PHE A 23 -51.13 11.25 -25.10
CA PHE A 23 -49.95 12.12 -25.11
C PHE A 23 -49.67 12.72 -23.74
N LYS A 24 -50.70 13.18 -23.01
CA LYS A 24 -50.54 13.62 -21.60
C LYS A 24 -50.04 12.50 -20.69
N ARG A 25 -50.41 11.26 -20.99
CA ARG A 25 -49.96 10.08 -20.23
C ARG A 25 -48.54 9.63 -20.61
N LEU A 26 -48.10 9.84 -21.86
CA LEU A 26 -46.77 9.43 -22.34
C LEU A 26 -45.70 10.52 -22.17
N PHE A 27 -46.10 11.79 -22.19
CA PHE A 27 -45.27 12.96 -21.90
C PHE A 27 -45.66 13.60 -20.57
N SER A 28 -45.98 12.78 -19.57
CA SER A 28 -46.10 13.29 -18.21
C SER A 28 -44.70 13.72 -17.79
N ALA A 29 -44.41 15.01 -17.93
CA ALA A 29 -43.18 15.63 -17.43
C ALA A 29 -42.96 15.31 -15.95
N ASP A 30 -44.04 15.03 -15.22
CA ASP A 30 -44.03 14.59 -13.84
C ASP A 30 -43.29 13.25 -13.67
N ASP A 31 -43.45 12.27 -14.55
CA ASP A 31 -42.73 10.98 -14.49
C ASP A 31 -41.23 11.18 -14.75
N VAL A 32 -40.88 12.08 -15.66
CA VAL A 32 -39.47 12.45 -15.92
C VAL A 32 -38.88 13.21 -14.74
N ILE A 33 -39.63 14.13 -14.12
CA ILE A 33 -39.20 14.89 -12.94
C ILE A 33 -39.06 13.97 -11.73
N GLU A 34 -39.99 13.05 -11.53
CA GLU A 34 -39.96 12.09 -10.43
C GLU A 34 -38.76 11.15 -10.58
N LYS A 35 -38.52 10.63 -11.79
CA LYS A 35 -37.33 9.83 -12.09
C LYS A 35 -36.03 10.62 -11.88
N THR A 36 -36.01 11.89 -12.29
CA THR A 36 -34.83 12.77 -12.10
C THR A 36 -34.58 13.05 -10.62
N ARG A 37 -35.63 13.27 -9.83
CA ARG A 37 -35.54 13.46 -8.38
C ARG A 37 -35.05 12.19 -7.69
N ALA A 38 -35.59 11.03 -8.04
CA ALA A 38 -35.14 9.75 -7.49
C ALA A 38 -33.66 9.47 -7.83
N GLU A 39 -33.23 9.78 -9.06
CA GLU A 39 -31.84 9.67 -9.46
C GLU A 39 -30.95 10.63 -8.67
N MET A 40 -31.40 11.88 -8.47
CA MET A 40 -30.68 12.86 -7.65
C MET A 40 -30.57 12.41 -6.19
N ASP A 41 -31.62 11.85 -5.61
CA ASP A 41 -31.60 11.32 -4.24
C ASP A 41 -30.63 10.14 -4.11
N ASN A 42 -30.55 9.27 -5.12
CA ASN A 42 -29.55 8.21 -5.18
C ASN A 42 -28.13 8.76 -5.30
N MET A 43 -27.91 9.74 -6.18
CA MET A 43 -26.62 10.40 -6.33
C MET A 43 -26.17 11.11 -5.04
N ILE A 44 -27.08 11.81 -4.36
CA ILE A 44 -26.79 12.46 -3.07
C ILE A 44 -26.42 11.41 -2.03
N ARG A 45 -27.12 10.27 -1.99
CA ARG A 45 -26.80 9.18 -1.08
C ARG A 45 -25.40 8.62 -1.35
N ASP A 46 -25.05 8.42 -2.60
CA ASP A 46 -23.73 7.93 -2.99
C ASP A 46 -22.62 8.94 -2.68
N ILE A 47 -22.86 10.23 -2.93
CA ILE A 47 -21.93 11.31 -2.54
C ILE A 47 -21.76 11.34 -1.03
N ASN A 48 -22.84 11.27 -0.26
CA ASN A 48 -22.77 11.30 1.20
C ASN A 48 -21.98 10.10 1.73
N ASN A 49 -22.27 8.89 1.23
CA ASN A 49 -21.55 7.68 1.63
C ASN A 49 -20.05 7.76 1.29
N ASN A 50 -19.70 8.22 0.08
CA ASN A 50 -18.31 8.41 -0.31
C ASN A 50 -17.63 9.51 0.51
N THR A 51 -18.34 10.59 0.83
CA THR A 51 -17.82 11.70 1.63
C THR A 51 -17.55 11.25 3.07
N VAL A 52 -18.48 10.50 3.69
CA VAL A 52 -18.28 9.93 5.02
C VAL A 52 -17.05 9.01 5.04
N ARG A 53 -16.93 8.10 4.06
CA ARG A 53 -15.75 7.23 3.94
C ARG A 53 -14.46 8.05 3.75
N ALA A 54 -14.50 9.11 2.94
CA ALA A 54 -13.34 9.97 2.74
C ALA A 54 -12.93 10.69 4.03
N ILE A 55 -13.90 11.15 4.82
CA ILE A 55 -13.67 11.76 6.13
C ILE A 55 -13.02 10.74 7.07
N ASP A 56 -13.54 9.51 7.12
CA ASP A 56 -12.97 8.44 7.97
C ASP A 56 -11.50 8.16 7.60
N ILE A 57 -11.20 8.04 6.30
CA ILE A 57 -9.82 7.85 5.82
C ILE A 57 -8.92 9.02 6.21
N ILE A 58 -9.41 10.26 6.07
CA ILE A 58 -8.66 11.46 6.44
C ILE A 58 -8.39 11.50 7.95
N ASP A 59 -9.38 11.15 8.79
CA ASP A 59 -9.21 11.12 10.24
C ASP A 59 -8.20 10.04 10.66
N ASP A 60 -8.25 8.86 10.04
CA ASP A 60 -7.27 7.79 10.29
C ASP A 60 -5.84 8.20 9.89
N ARG A 61 -5.68 8.84 8.74
CA ARG A 61 -4.37 9.40 8.32
C ARG A 61 -3.89 10.48 9.26
N THR A 62 -4.80 11.33 9.74
CA THR A 62 -4.47 12.37 10.72
C THR A 62 -4.01 11.76 12.04
N LYS A 63 -4.67 10.70 12.52
CA LYS A 63 -4.24 9.96 13.72
C LYS A 63 -2.88 9.30 13.53
N GLN A 64 -2.63 8.69 12.37
CA GLN A 64 -1.34 8.09 12.04
C GLN A 64 -0.22 9.14 12.03
N LEU A 65 -0.45 10.30 11.39
CA LEU A 65 0.52 11.40 11.38
C LEU A 65 0.80 11.92 12.78
N LYS A 66 -0.22 12.09 13.62
CA LYS A 66 -0.04 12.50 15.03
C LYS A 66 0.83 11.49 15.80
N ARG A 67 0.61 10.19 15.62
CA ARG A 67 1.45 9.14 16.25
C ARG A 67 2.89 9.19 15.76
N LEU A 68 3.11 9.40 14.47
CA LEU A 68 4.45 9.52 13.91
C LEU A 68 5.17 10.78 14.40
N ILE A 69 4.44 11.89 14.56
CA ILE A 69 4.97 13.12 15.15
C ILE A 69 5.38 12.87 16.60
N GLU A 70 4.53 12.23 17.39
CA GLU A 70 4.84 11.89 18.79
C GLU A 70 6.07 10.97 18.90
N GLU A 71 6.18 9.98 18.02
CA GLU A 71 7.35 9.11 17.96
C GLU A 71 8.62 9.86 17.53
N ALA A 72 8.52 10.73 16.54
CA ALA A 72 9.62 11.58 16.10
C ALA A 72 10.08 12.52 17.23
N ASP A 73 9.15 13.17 17.92
CA ASP A 73 9.43 14.04 19.07
C ASP A 73 10.12 13.27 20.20
N ARG A 74 9.68 12.04 20.48
CA ARG A 74 10.33 11.16 21.46
C ARG A 74 11.77 10.83 21.06
N ARG A 75 12.01 10.53 19.78
CA ARG A 75 13.35 10.26 19.25
C ARG A 75 14.25 11.51 19.29
N ILE A 76 13.70 12.68 18.97
CA ILE A 76 14.42 13.96 19.06
C ILE A 76 14.78 14.28 20.51
N ALA A 77 13.87 14.07 21.46
CA ALA A 77 14.13 14.27 22.88
C ALA A 77 15.26 13.38 23.39
N LEU A 78 15.28 12.10 22.98
CA LEU A 78 16.36 11.17 23.31
C LEU A 78 17.69 11.63 22.70
N ALA A 79 17.71 11.98 21.41
CA ALA A 79 18.91 12.49 20.74
C ALA A 79 19.48 13.74 21.42
N ARG A 80 18.62 14.71 21.78
CA ARG A 80 19.02 15.90 22.55
C ARG A 80 19.60 15.54 23.91
N SER A 81 19.02 14.56 24.61
CA SER A 81 19.54 14.11 25.91
C SER A 81 20.92 13.46 25.79
N GLU A 82 21.20 12.76 24.69
CA GLU A 82 22.50 12.18 24.41
C GLU A 82 23.52 13.24 24.01
N GLU A 83 23.14 14.22 23.19
CA GLU A 83 23.99 15.37 22.86
C GLU A 83 24.37 16.15 24.11
N ALA A 84 23.41 16.42 25.01
CA ALA A 84 23.68 17.09 26.28
C ALA A 84 24.67 16.30 27.15
N LYS A 85 24.54 14.97 27.23
CA LYS A 85 25.49 14.10 27.95
C LYS A 85 26.87 14.08 27.28
N LYS A 86 26.94 14.11 25.95
CA LYS A 86 28.22 14.19 25.21
C LYS A 86 28.92 15.53 25.45
N LEU A 87 28.17 16.63 25.45
CA LEU A 87 28.70 17.98 25.72
C LEU A 87 29.22 18.11 27.15
N THR A 88 28.50 17.57 28.15
CA THR A 88 29.01 17.57 29.53
C THR A 88 30.24 16.69 29.68
N ALA A 89 30.26 15.51 29.05
CA ALA A 89 31.42 14.63 29.05
C ALA A 89 32.64 15.26 28.35
N SER A 90 32.45 15.98 27.24
CA SER A 90 33.55 16.70 26.57
C SER A 90 34.03 17.88 27.41
N ALA A 91 33.14 18.67 28.03
CA ALA A 91 33.53 19.75 28.93
C ALA A 91 34.32 19.22 30.15
N LEU A 92 33.93 18.07 30.70
CA LEU A 92 34.69 17.40 31.76
C LEU A 92 36.08 16.97 31.26
N ARG A 93 36.18 16.40 30.05
CA ARG A 93 37.47 16.06 29.44
C ARG A 93 38.37 17.28 29.26
N ASP A 94 37.83 18.39 28.75
CA ASP A 94 38.60 19.63 28.57
C ASP A 94 39.12 20.18 29.91
N THR A 95 38.30 20.11 30.96
CA THR A 95 38.73 20.52 32.31
C THR A 95 39.80 19.59 32.90
N LEU A 96 39.71 18.29 32.62
CA LEU A 96 40.71 17.29 33.01
C LEU A 96 42.02 17.47 32.23
N GLU A 97 41.95 17.76 30.94
CA GLU A 97 43.13 18.02 30.11
C GLU A 97 43.85 19.30 30.55
N LYS A 98 43.12 20.39 30.81
CA LYS A 98 43.72 21.61 31.40
C LYS A 98 44.38 21.36 32.75
N LYS A 99 43.85 20.45 33.56
CA LYS A 99 44.38 20.12 34.89
C LYS A 99 45.53 19.09 34.85
N SER A 100 45.54 18.17 33.89
CA SER A 100 46.56 17.12 33.78
C SER A 100 47.87 17.61 33.18
N VAL A 101 47.82 18.61 32.28
CA VAL A 101 49.00 19.15 31.60
C VAL A 101 49.92 19.95 32.56
N SER A 102 49.40 20.56 33.63
CA SER A 102 50.21 21.39 34.54
C SER A 102 50.78 20.66 35.76
N GLU A 103 50.02 19.76 36.40
CA GLU A 103 50.43 19.15 37.68
C GLU A 103 50.94 17.71 37.55
N VAL A 104 50.36 16.89 36.67
CA VAL A 104 50.71 15.46 36.57
C VAL A 104 51.95 15.23 35.69
N SER A 105 52.10 16.00 34.60
CA SER A 105 53.28 15.93 33.72
C SER A 105 54.60 16.24 34.47
N ARG A 106 54.58 17.24 35.37
CA ARG A 106 55.75 17.57 36.21
C ARG A 106 56.03 16.51 37.28
N ARG A 107 55.01 15.82 37.81
CA ARG A 107 55.18 14.77 38.83
C ARG A 107 55.60 13.42 38.23
N ALA A 108 55.06 13.06 37.06
CA ALA A 108 55.36 11.81 36.36
C ALA A 108 56.73 11.82 35.65
N ALA A 109 57.12 12.94 35.04
CA ALA A 109 58.45 13.08 34.42
C ALA A 109 59.60 12.94 35.43
N ASN A 110 59.38 13.40 36.68
CA ASN A 110 60.37 13.31 37.75
C ASN A 110 60.48 11.90 38.37
N THR A 111 59.46 11.05 38.22
CA THR A 111 59.49 9.67 38.73
C THR A 111 60.05 8.69 37.69
N TYR A 112 59.76 8.90 36.39
CA TYR A 112 60.30 8.07 35.31
C TYR A 112 61.81 8.21 35.10
N LYS A 113 62.38 9.41 35.33
CA LYS A 113 63.84 9.61 35.24
C LYS A 113 64.63 8.86 36.31
N LYS A 114 63.99 8.46 37.42
CA LYS A 114 64.68 7.82 38.55
C LYS A 114 64.83 6.30 38.40
N ASN A 115 64.01 5.65 37.55
CA ASN A 115 63.87 4.20 37.53
C ASN A 115 63.93 3.60 36.10
N VAL A 116 64.97 3.88 35.31
CA VAL A 116 65.13 3.26 33.96
C VAL A 116 66.08 2.05 34.03
N PRO A 117 65.60 0.80 33.91
CA PRO A 117 66.42 -0.33 33.50
C PRO A 117 66.63 -0.32 31.98
N ARG A 118 67.88 -0.51 31.54
CA ARG A 118 68.23 -0.84 30.15
C ARG A 118 67.69 -2.23 29.84
N SER A 119 66.54 -2.33 29.17
CA SER A 119 66.13 -3.43 28.26
C SER A 119 64.68 -3.20 27.82
N ARG A 120 64.45 -3.02 26.52
CA ARG A 120 63.11 -3.09 25.92
C ARG A 120 62.84 -4.54 25.51
N PRO A 121 61.78 -5.20 25.99
CA PRO A 121 61.33 -6.45 25.39
C PRO A 121 60.61 -6.16 24.07
N SER A 122 61.01 -6.84 23.01
CA SER A 122 60.37 -6.78 21.68
C SER A 122 58.98 -7.44 21.72
N PRO A 123 57.93 -6.83 21.13
CA PRO A 123 56.56 -7.38 21.17
C PRO A 123 56.36 -8.66 20.34
N ASP A 124 57.26 -8.94 19.39
CA ASP A 124 57.10 -10.03 18.42
C ASP A 124 57.49 -11.42 18.94
N ALA A 125 57.93 -11.55 20.19
CA ALA A 125 58.32 -12.85 20.76
C ALA A 125 57.16 -13.64 21.39
N SER A 126 55.92 -13.15 21.29
CA SER A 126 54.79 -13.64 22.11
C SER A 126 53.67 -14.39 21.37
N TYR A 127 53.76 -14.55 20.04
CA TYR A 127 52.83 -15.43 19.32
C TYR A 127 53.50 -16.08 18.10
N ALA A 128 53.34 -17.39 17.98
CA ALA A 128 53.58 -18.13 16.75
C ALA A 128 52.21 -18.53 16.19
N VAL A 129 51.82 -17.95 15.06
CA VAL A 129 50.61 -18.36 14.33
C VAL A 129 50.87 -19.75 13.77
N THR A 130 50.22 -20.77 14.33
CA THR A 130 50.19 -22.11 13.74
C THR A 130 49.36 -22.06 12.45
N GLY A 131 49.90 -22.59 11.35
CA GLY A 131 49.34 -22.49 9.99
C GLY A 131 47.93 -23.08 9.79
N GLU A 132 47.31 -23.64 10.83
CA GLU A 132 45.90 -24.06 10.82
C GLU A 132 44.92 -22.87 10.87
N ALA A 133 45.36 -21.68 11.29
CA ALA A 133 44.52 -20.48 11.35
C ALA A 133 44.29 -19.82 9.97
N GLU A 134 45.16 -20.07 9.00
CA GLU A 134 45.05 -19.49 7.65
C GLU A 134 43.93 -20.14 6.83
N ALA A 135 43.67 -21.44 7.05
CA ALA A 135 42.58 -22.18 6.40
C ALA A 135 41.18 -21.86 6.97
N LEU A 136 41.10 -21.36 8.21
CA LEU A 136 39.83 -20.99 8.86
C LEU A 136 39.44 -19.51 8.62
N ALA A 137 40.39 -18.67 8.20
CA ALA A 137 40.12 -17.28 7.84
C ALA A 137 39.23 -17.16 6.59
N GLU A 138 39.30 -18.14 5.67
CA GLU A 138 38.43 -18.17 4.48
C GLU A 138 36.96 -18.51 4.80
N MET A 139 36.66 -19.14 5.93
CA MET A 139 35.29 -19.50 6.33
C MET A 139 34.57 -18.39 7.13
N GLN A 140 35.29 -17.38 7.60
CA GLN A 140 34.72 -16.30 8.40
C GLN A 140 34.30 -15.13 7.50
N HIS A 141 33.11 -15.22 6.91
CA HIS A 141 32.50 -14.11 6.18
C HIS A 141 31.74 -13.17 7.14
N SER A 142 31.94 -11.86 6.97
CA SER A 142 31.15 -10.84 7.66
C SER A 142 29.75 -10.73 7.04
N LEU A 143 28.73 -10.43 7.85
CA LEU A 143 27.34 -10.21 7.40
C LEU A 143 27.18 -9.05 6.39
N PHE A 144 28.27 -8.33 6.10
CA PHE A 144 28.35 -7.22 5.16
C PHE A 144 29.24 -7.50 3.94
N ASP A 145 29.83 -8.70 3.82
CA ASP A 145 30.66 -9.11 2.66
C ASP A 145 29.86 -9.66 1.48
N ASP A 146 28.53 -9.71 1.60
CA ASP A 146 27.66 -10.01 0.47
C ASP A 146 27.85 -8.94 -0.61
N THR A 147 28.59 -9.31 -1.66
CA THR A 147 28.70 -8.56 -2.91
C THR A 147 27.37 -8.61 -3.63
N ARG A 148 26.38 -7.91 -3.10
CA ARG A 148 25.13 -7.61 -3.80
C ARG A 148 25.53 -6.96 -5.12
N THR A 149 25.18 -7.62 -6.22
CA THR A 149 25.36 -7.09 -7.57
C THR A 149 24.74 -5.69 -7.59
N SER A 150 25.59 -4.67 -7.63
CA SER A 150 25.12 -3.29 -7.61
C SER A 150 24.40 -3.04 -8.92
N VAL A 151 23.07 -3.06 -8.86
CA VAL A 151 22.22 -2.71 -10.01
C VAL A 151 22.55 -1.26 -10.36
N ARG A 152 23.15 -1.02 -11.53
CA ARG A 152 23.44 0.33 -12.04
C ARG A 152 22.11 1.07 -12.22
N THR A 153 21.77 1.94 -11.28
CA THR A 153 20.58 2.82 -11.33
C THR A 153 20.83 4.15 -12.02
N LYS A 154 22.04 4.39 -12.56
CA LYS A 154 22.32 5.62 -13.31
C LYS A 154 21.65 5.54 -14.68
N ALA A 155 20.60 6.34 -14.86
CA ALA A 155 19.98 6.58 -16.15
C ALA A 155 20.97 7.36 -17.04
N GLU A 156 21.29 6.82 -18.21
CA GLU A 156 22.06 7.52 -19.23
C GLU A 156 21.13 8.52 -19.94
N MET A 157 21.51 9.80 -19.91
CA MET A 157 20.79 10.90 -20.54
C MET A 157 21.45 11.20 -21.88
N ASN A 158 20.75 10.89 -22.97
CA ASN A 158 21.24 11.17 -24.31
C ASN A 158 20.58 12.45 -24.82
N VAL A 159 21.40 13.41 -25.25
CA VAL A 159 20.97 14.65 -25.87
C VAL A 159 21.21 14.53 -27.37
N THR A 160 20.17 14.73 -28.17
CA THR A 160 20.27 14.76 -29.64
C THR A 160 20.73 16.14 -30.09
N ASP A 161 21.38 16.26 -31.24
CA ASP A 161 21.92 17.54 -31.76
C ASP A 161 20.85 18.65 -31.91
N ASP A 162 19.56 18.29 -31.97
CA ASP A 162 18.41 19.21 -31.97
C ASP A 162 17.99 19.70 -30.56
N GLY A 163 18.75 19.38 -29.51
CA GLY A 163 18.51 19.82 -28.13
C GLY A 163 17.45 19.02 -27.36
N ALA A 164 16.82 18.02 -27.97
CA ALA A 164 15.92 17.11 -27.28
C ALA A 164 16.71 16.09 -26.44
N SER A 165 16.32 15.92 -25.17
CA SER A 165 16.91 14.95 -24.25
C SER A 165 15.93 13.84 -23.90
N TYR A 166 16.42 12.60 -23.90
CA TYR A 166 15.65 11.45 -23.42
C TYR A 166 16.52 10.60 -22.48
N ALA A 167 15.90 10.10 -21.40
CA ALA A 167 16.55 9.25 -20.42
C ALA A 167 16.00 7.82 -20.53
N LYS A 168 16.87 6.85 -20.82
CA LYS A 168 16.48 5.44 -20.90
C LYS A 168 16.57 4.81 -19.50
N VAL A 169 15.45 4.73 -18.80
CA VAL A 169 15.36 4.15 -17.45
C VAL A 169 15.03 2.65 -17.55
N PRO A 170 15.86 1.75 -17.01
CA PRO A 170 15.55 0.32 -16.98
C PRO A 170 14.41 0.04 -16.00
N VAL A 171 13.37 -0.66 -16.46
CA VAL A 171 12.22 -1.06 -15.63
C VAL A 171 12.58 -2.33 -14.86
N ILE A 172 12.80 -2.20 -13.55
CA ILE A 172 13.00 -3.34 -12.65
C ILE A 172 11.63 -3.97 -12.40
N LYS A 173 11.37 -5.14 -13.00
CA LYS A 173 10.17 -5.93 -12.69
C LYS A 173 10.45 -6.77 -11.44
N PRO A 174 9.67 -6.64 -10.36
CA PRO A 174 9.80 -7.52 -9.22
C PRO A 174 9.37 -8.95 -9.62
N ASP A 175 10.12 -9.95 -9.15
CA ASP A 175 9.73 -11.35 -9.31
C ASP A 175 8.50 -11.62 -8.43
N VAL A 176 7.33 -11.75 -9.08
CA VAL A 176 6.07 -12.08 -8.41
C VAL A 176 5.96 -13.59 -8.33
N TYR A 177 6.09 -14.12 -7.12
CA TYR A 177 5.89 -15.54 -6.84
C TYR A 177 4.40 -15.81 -6.57
N PHE A 178 3.78 -16.64 -7.41
CA PHE A 178 2.41 -17.13 -7.20
C PHE A 178 2.45 -18.47 -6.46
N SER A 179 1.51 -18.70 -5.54
CA SER A 179 1.35 -20.01 -4.90
C SER A 179 0.85 -21.06 -5.89
N GLU A 180 1.40 -22.27 -5.85
CA GLU A 180 1.00 -23.40 -6.72
C GLU A 180 -0.49 -23.77 -6.62
N THR A 181 -1.12 -23.48 -5.48
CA THR A 181 -2.57 -23.62 -5.28
C THR A 181 -3.25 -22.25 -5.24
N PRO A 182 -3.80 -21.75 -6.37
CA PRO A 182 -4.54 -20.50 -6.37
C PRO A 182 -5.85 -20.63 -5.57
N ILE A 183 -6.13 -19.64 -4.74
CA ILE A 183 -7.39 -19.55 -3.98
C ILE A 183 -8.49 -19.16 -4.98
N VAL A 184 -9.27 -20.14 -5.44
CA VAL A 184 -10.42 -19.89 -6.31
C VAL A 184 -11.55 -19.28 -5.46
N PRO A 185 -12.06 -18.08 -5.79
CA PRO A 185 -13.18 -17.50 -5.07
C PRO A 185 -14.40 -18.42 -5.19
N LYS A 186 -15.08 -18.69 -4.06
CA LYS A 186 -16.29 -19.52 -4.05
C LYS A 186 -17.35 -18.87 -4.96
N LYS A 187 -17.79 -19.59 -6.01
CA LYS A 187 -18.89 -19.15 -6.89
C LYS A 187 -20.16 -18.97 -6.03
N ASN A 188 -20.97 -17.96 -6.36
CA ASN A 188 -22.26 -17.74 -5.69
C ASN A 188 -23.20 -18.93 -5.94
N PHE A 189 -23.85 -19.41 -4.88
CA PHE A 189 -24.74 -20.58 -4.89
C PHE A 189 -25.78 -20.55 -6.02
N THR A 190 -26.43 -19.40 -6.22
CA THR A 190 -27.43 -19.19 -7.29
C THR A 190 -26.86 -19.43 -8.69
N LYS A 191 -25.64 -18.95 -8.96
CA LYS A 191 -24.98 -19.14 -10.26
C LYS A 191 -24.58 -20.60 -10.48
N GLN A 192 -24.22 -21.30 -9.41
CA GLN A 192 -23.83 -22.70 -9.47
C GLN A 192 -25.04 -23.61 -9.72
N VAL A 193 -26.19 -23.33 -9.07
CA VAL A 193 -27.46 -24.02 -9.34
C VAL A 193 -27.88 -23.81 -10.79
N LEU A 194 -27.75 -22.58 -11.31
CA LEU A 194 -28.07 -22.24 -12.69
C LEU A 194 -27.16 -22.97 -13.69
N GLU A 195 -25.85 -22.92 -13.52
CA GLU A 195 -24.87 -23.61 -14.37
C GLU A 195 -25.13 -25.12 -14.39
N MET A 196 -25.47 -25.72 -13.24
CA MET A 196 -25.84 -27.14 -13.15
C MET A 196 -27.17 -27.48 -13.83
N ALA A 197 -28.15 -26.57 -13.81
CA ALA A 197 -29.40 -26.73 -14.52
C ALA A 197 -29.21 -26.58 -16.05
N GLU A 198 -28.37 -25.65 -16.49
CA GLU A 198 -27.99 -25.48 -17.90
C GLU A 198 -27.21 -26.69 -18.43
N MET A 199 -26.41 -27.35 -17.58
CA MET A 199 -25.77 -28.64 -17.89
C MET A 199 -26.76 -29.83 -17.94
N GLY A 200 -28.05 -29.60 -17.73
CA GLY A 200 -29.11 -30.60 -17.86
C GLY A 200 -29.22 -31.56 -16.68
N LEU A 201 -28.64 -31.23 -15.52
CA LEU A 201 -28.80 -32.05 -14.32
C LEU A 201 -30.22 -31.93 -13.78
N THR A 202 -30.76 -33.04 -13.28
CA THR A 202 -32.08 -33.05 -12.63
C THR A 202 -32.02 -32.37 -11.27
N ILE A 203 -33.13 -31.76 -10.84
CA ILE A 203 -33.26 -31.01 -9.57
C ILE A 203 -32.75 -31.84 -8.37
N GLU A 204 -32.94 -33.16 -8.40
CA GLU A 204 -32.47 -34.07 -7.35
C GLU A 204 -30.96 -34.26 -7.33
N GLN A 205 -30.31 -34.26 -8.50
CA GLN A 205 -28.86 -34.38 -8.62
C GLN A 205 -28.17 -33.09 -8.19
N ILE A 206 -28.74 -31.94 -8.54
CA ILE A 206 -28.25 -30.62 -8.11
C ILE A 206 -28.34 -30.50 -6.58
N ALA A 207 -29.49 -30.88 -6.01
CA ALA A 207 -29.70 -30.89 -4.56
C ALA A 207 -28.68 -31.79 -3.83
N LYS A 208 -28.40 -32.98 -4.39
CA LYS A 208 -27.43 -33.93 -3.81
C LYS A 208 -25.99 -33.41 -3.90
N GLN A 209 -25.63 -32.76 -5.00
CA GLN A 209 -24.26 -32.28 -5.24
C GLN A 209 -23.94 -31.01 -4.45
N LEU A 210 -24.92 -30.13 -4.27
CA LEU A 210 -24.79 -28.89 -3.50
C LEU A 210 -25.21 -29.05 -2.04
N SER A 211 -25.60 -30.25 -1.61
CA SER A 211 -26.08 -30.55 -0.25
C SER A 211 -27.23 -29.63 0.20
N CYS A 212 -28.11 -29.24 -0.73
CA CYS A 212 -29.24 -28.35 -0.50
C CYS A 212 -30.59 -29.06 -0.67
N SER A 213 -31.67 -28.43 -0.20
CA SER A 213 -33.00 -29.03 -0.29
C SER A 213 -33.57 -28.95 -1.70
N LYS A 214 -34.39 -29.94 -2.11
CA LYS A 214 -35.06 -29.93 -3.43
C LYS A 214 -35.88 -28.66 -3.65
N THR A 215 -36.53 -28.17 -2.59
CA THR A 215 -37.31 -26.93 -2.56
C THR A 215 -36.48 -25.68 -2.80
N GLU A 216 -35.25 -25.63 -2.31
CA GLU A 216 -34.36 -24.46 -2.47
C GLU A 216 -33.83 -24.36 -3.90
N VAL A 217 -33.47 -25.49 -4.50
CA VAL A 217 -33.09 -25.57 -5.92
C VAL A 217 -34.28 -25.17 -6.81
N GLN A 218 -35.47 -25.66 -6.50
CA GLN A 218 -36.69 -25.31 -7.24
C GLN A 218 -37.04 -23.83 -7.12
N MET A 219 -36.92 -23.23 -5.93
CA MET A 219 -37.18 -21.80 -5.72
C MET A 219 -36.21 -20.93 -6.53
N ILE A 220 -34.94 -21.32 -6.64
CA ILE A 220 -33.94 -20.58 -7.43
C ILE A 220 -34.25 -20.67 -8.93
N LEU A 221 -34.68 -21.84 -9.40
CA LEU A 221 -35.07 -22.04 -10.80
C LEU A 221 -36.38 -21.31 -11.16
N ASP A 222 -37.30 -21.16 -10.21
CA ASP A 222 -38.59 -20.49 -10.40
C ASP A 222 -38.50 -18.96 -10.29
N MET A 223 -37.47 -18.44 -9.60
CA MET A 223 -37.19 -17.00 -9.51
C MET A 223 -36.42 -16.43 -10.71
N GLN A 224 -36.06 -17.25 -11.69
CA GLN A 224 -35.38 -16.83 -12.92
C GLN A 224 -36.31 -16.35 -14.02
#